data_AF-A0A9D5BJM4-F1
#
_entry.id   AF-A0A9D5BJM4-F1
#
_cell.length_a   1.000
_cell.length_b   1.000
_cell.length_c   1.000
_cell.angle_alpha   90.00
_cell.angle_beta   90.00
_cell.angle_gamma   90.00
#
_symmetry.space_group_name_H-M   'P 1'
#
loop_
_entity.id
_entity.type
_entity.pdbx_description
1 polymer ?
#
loop_
_entity_poly.entity_id
_entity_poly.type
_entity_poly.pdbx_seq_one_letter_code
_entity_poly.pdbx_strand_id
1 'polypeptide(L)'
;MHDTRFEYDRIPAVVELCIQAGMDIPEYPSRRRTNPIRMVGRRVLDRGGHLEEPEPFHFAESSSIMDFDTYRASERFPHPPLSDVPKIAQETINAYQIVRKGVRKLMKKYTVKACGYCSEVHVGPWGHNAKLCGSFKHQWRDGKHGWQDATIDEVLPPNYVWHVRDTNGPPIMAALKRYYGKAPAVVEVCVQAGARIPDEYRPMMRLDIVIPDSDETGMIA
;
A
#
# COMPACT_ATOMS: atom_id res chain seq x y z
N MET A 1 -16.67 23.50 -6.61
CA MET A 1 -15.53 22.73 -7.19
C MET A 1 -14.36 22.52 -6.22
N HIS A 2 -14.40 23.08 -5.00
CA HIS A 2 -13.67 22.56 -3.84
C HIS A 2 -14.56 21.65 -2.96
N ASP A 3 -15.87 21.70 -3.19
CA ASP A 3 -16.90 21.08 -2.34
C ASP A 3 -17.03 19.57 -2.55
N THR A 4 -16.72 19.08 -3.76
CA THR A 4 -16.75 17.64 -4.10
C THR A 4 -15.75 16.79 -3.29
N ARG A 5 -14.85 17.42 -2.52
CA ARG A 5 -13.93 16.71 -1.61
C ARG A 5 -14.61 16.17 -0.36
N PHE A 6 -15.75 16.76 0.00
CA PHE A 6 -16.56 16.39 1.14
C PHE A 6 -17.75 15.51 0.75
N GLU A 7 -17.99 15.34 -0.55
CA GLU A 7 -19.11 14.56 -1.09
C GLU A 7 -18.82 13.06 -1.13
N TYR A 8 -17.55 12.65 -1.02
CA TYR A 8 -17.16 11.25 -1.16
C TYR A 8 -16.13 10.83 -0.10
N ASP A 9 -16.36 9.66 0.49
CA ASP A 9 -15.42 9.04 1.41
C ASP A 9 -14.14 8.61 0.68
N ARG A 10 -13.01 8.84 1.33
CA ARG A 10 -11.71 8.38 0.85
C ARG A 10 -11.44 6.99 1.41
N ILE A 11 -11.34 6.00 0.54
CA ILE A 11 -11.05 4.61 0.91
C ILE A 11 -9.69 4.16 0.36
N PRO A 12 -9.03 3.17 0.98
CA PRO A 12 -7.78 2.64 0.45
C PRO A 12 -7.96 2.08 -0.98
N ALA A 13 -6.99 2.31 -1.86
CA ALA A 13 -7.06 1.88 -3.25
C ALA A 13 -7.24 0.36 -3.43
N VAL A 14 -6.72 -0.45 -2.50
CA VAL A 14 -6.95 -1.90 -2.49
C VAL A 14 -8.41 -2.26 -2.23
N VAL A 15 -9.10 -1.51 -1.37
CA VAL A 15 -10.52 -1.69 -1.05
C VAL A 15 -11.36 -1.34 -2.27
N GLU A 16 -11.11 -0.18 -2.89
CA GLU A 16 -11.79 0.22 -4.12
C GLU A 16 -11.55 -0.78 -5.27
N LEU A 17 -10.34 -1.31 -5.43
CA LEU A 17 -10.04 -2.37 -6.41
C LEU A 17 -10.86 -3.65 -6.15
N CYS A 18 -10.98 -4.07 -4.89
CA CYS A 18 -11.80 -5.22 -4.50
C CYS A 18 -13.28 -4.96 -4.80
N ILE A 19 -13.77 -3.75 -4.50
CA ILE A 19 -15.14 -3.34 -4.82
C ILE A 19 -15.36 -3.42 -6.33
N GLN A 20 -14.52 -2.79 -7.16
CA GLN A 20 -14.66 -2.87 -8.63
C GLN A 20 -14.55 -4.31 -9.16
N ALA A 21 -13.83 -5.19 -8.46
CA ALA A 21 -13.71 -6.61 -8.79
C ALA A 21 -14.97 -7.44 -8.52
N GLY A 22 -15.95 -6.92 -7.78
CA GLY A 22 -17.18 -7.64 -7.44
C GLY A 22 -17.37 -7.92 -5.96
N MET A 23 -16.46 -7.50 -5.08
CA MET A 23 -16.60 -7.71 -3.63
C MET A 23 -17.54 -6.66 -3.05
N ASP A 24 -18.59 -7.11 -2.36
CA ASP A 24 -19.46 -6.23 -1.61
C ASP A 24 -18.90 -6.08 -0.20
N ILE A 25 -18.55 -4.85 0.17
CA ILE A 25 -17.98 -4.51 1.48
C ILE A 25 -19.07 -3.68 2.17
N PRO A 26 -19.73 -4.21 3.22
CA PRO A 26 -20.86 -3.56 3.86
C PRO A 26 -20.56 -2.13 4.34
N GLU A 27 -19.32 -1.88 4.77
CA GLU A 27 -18.84 -0.57 5.23
C GLU A 27 -18.72 0.47 4.09
N TYR A 28 -18.62 0.01 2.84
CA TYR A 28 -18.50 0.85 1.65
C TYR A 28 -19.55 0.45 0.60
N PRO A 29 -20.84 0.71 0.88
CA PRO A 29 -21.92 0.34 -0.01
C PRO A 29 -21.72 0.99 -1.38
N SER A 30 -21.56 0.15 -2.41
CA SER A 30 -21.14 0.62 -3.73
C SER A 30 -22.18 0.25 -4.77
N ARG A 31 -22.56 1.23 -5.59
CA ARG A 31 -23.47 0.97 -6.71
C ARG A 31 -22.74 0.28 -7.84
N ARG A 32 -23.28 -0.85 -8.28
CA ARG A 32 -22.85 -1.53 -9.49
C ARG A 32 -23.84 -1.23 -10.60
N ARG A 33 -23.37 -0.65 -11.69
CA ARG A 33 -24.21 -0.48 -12.87
C ARG A 33 -24.42 -1.84 -13.52
N THR A 34 -25.67 -2.19 -13.77
CA THR A 34 -26.06 -3.39 -14.54
C THR A 34 -25.99 -3.16 -16.04
N ASN A 35 -26.15 -1.90 -16.47
CA ASN A 35 -26.07 -1.51 -17.88
C ASN A 35 -24.72 -0.85 -18.22
N PRO A 36 -24.11 -1.21 -19.36
CA PRO A 36 -22.84 -0.64 -19.79
C PRO A 36 -22.98 0.85 -20.15
N ILE A 37 -22.01 1.65 -19.71
CA ILE A 37 -21.92 3.07 -20.04
C ILE A 37 -21.29 3.24 -21.42
N ARG A 38 -21.82 4.19 -22.22
CA ARG A 38 -21.10 4.69 -23.40
C ARG A 38 -20.27 5.93 -23.03
N MET A 39 -18.98 5.88 -23.33
CA MET A 39 -18.06 7.01 -23.14
C MET A 39 -17.90 7.79 -24.44
N VAL A 40 -17.96 9.12 -24.39
CA VAL A 40 -17.52 10.01 -25.47
C VAL A 40 -16.44 10.93 -24.92
N GLY A 41 -15.18 10.61 -25.23
CA GLY A 41 -14.02 11.24 -24.59
C GLY A 41 -14.00 10.98 -23.08
N ARG A 42 -13.92 12.04 -22.27
CA ARG A 42 -13.99 11.95 -20.79
C ARG A 42 -15.41 12.02 -20.22
N ARG A 43 -16.46 12.13 -21.07
CA ARG A 43 -17.84 12.27 -20.62
C ARG A 43 -18.59 10.93 -20.71
N VAL A 44 -19.26 10.60 -19.62
CA VAL A 44 -20.23 9.50 -19.51
C VAL A 44 -21.54 9.95 -20.17
N LEU A 45 -22.00 9.24 -21.21
CA LEU A 45 -23.36 9.37 -21.70
C LEU A 45 -24.25 8.44 -20.89
N ASP A 46 -24.85 8.96 -19.83
CA ASP A 46 -25.80 8.18 -19.03
C ASP A 46 -27.14 8.08 -19.75
N ARG A 47 -27.64 6.85 -19.93
CA ARG A 47 -29.02 6.57 -20.35
C ARG A 47 -29.80 5.84 -19.24
N GLY A 48 -29.20 5.63 -18.07
CA GLY A 48 -29.81 4.95 -16.94
C GLY A 48 -30.66 5.91 -16.11
N GLY A 49 -31.87 5.47 -15.74
CA GLY A 49 -32.81 6.25 -14.92
C GLY A 49 -32.27 6.60 -13.54
N HIS A 50 -32.93 7.55 -12.89
CA HIS A 50 -32.61 8.08 -11.56
C HIS A 50 -32.59 6.95 -10.51
N LEU A 51 -31.40 6.45 -10.16
CA LEU A 51 -31.21 5.50 -9.07
C LEU A 51 -30.94 6.29 -7.78
N GLU A 52 -31.71 5.99 -6.73
CA GLU A 52 -31.71 6.66 -5.41
C GLU A 52 -30.42 6.45 -4.63
N GLU A 53 -29.81 7.55 -4.14
CA GLU A 53 -28.71 7.57 -3.15
C GLU A 53 -28.53 6.28 -2.33
N PRO A 54 -27.46 5.45 -2.35
CA PRO A 54 -27.29 4.56 -1.22
C PRO A 54 -27.13 5.48 -0.01
N GLU A 55 -28.01 5.37 0.98
CA GLU A 55 -27.89 6.14 2.23
C GLU A 55 -26.47 5.91 2.78
N PRO A 56 -25.68 6.97 3.03
CA PRO A 56 -24.38 6.82 3.66
C PRO A 56 -24.56 6.11 5.01
N PHE A 57 -23.84 5.00 5.21
CA PHE A 57 -23.95 4.19 6.41
C PHE A 57 -23.33 4.96 7.60
N HIS A 58 -24.15 5.74 8.31
CA HIS A 58 -23.76 6.44 9.54
C HIS A 58 -23.87 5.51 10.75
N PHE A 59 -22.97 4.53 10.89
CA PHE A 59 -22.84 3.79 12.16
C PHE A 59 -21.65 4.31 12.96
N ALA A 60 -21.96 5.13 13.96
CA ALA A 60 -21.09 5.49 15.06
C ALA A 60 -20.98 4.30 16.03
N GLU A 61 -20.27 3.24 15.64
CA GLU A 61 -19.78 2.20 16.54
C GLU A 61 -18.68 1.40 15.81
N SER A 62 -17.42 1.74 16.10
CA SER A 62 -16.16 1.08 15.70
C SER A 62 -16.19 0.27 14.39
N SER A 63 -15.95 0.90 13.25
CA SER A 63 -15.70 0.18 12.00
C SER A 63 -14.38 -0.59 12.09
N SER A 64 -14.43 -1.91 11.91
CA SER A 64 -13.27 -2.82 11.90
C SER A 64 -12.22 -2.45 10.83
N ILE A 65 -12.63 -1.72 9.78
CA ILE A 65 -11.76 -1.27 8.69
C ILE A 65 -11.07 0.07 8.98
N MET A 66 -11.62 0.92 9.87
CA MET A 66 -10.87 2.11 10.35
C MET A 66 -9.82 1.76 11.41
N ASP A 67 -9.72 0.49 11.80
CA ASP A 67 -8.75 -0.03 12.76
C ASP A 67 -7.34 -0.27 12.17
N PHE A 68 -7.06 0.25 10.96
CA PHE A 68 -5.68 0.41 10.48
C PHE A 68 -4.88 1.45 11.26
N ASP A 69 -5.52 2.16 12.19
CA ASP A 69 -4.81 2.98 13.16
C ASP A 69 -3.94 2.10 14.07
N THR A 70 -2.66 1.99 13.73
CA THR A 70 -1.66 1.29 14.55
C THR A 70 -1.40 1.98 15.88
N TYR A 71 -2.01 3.14 16.16
CA TYR A 71 -1.86 3.86 17.41
C TYR A 71 -2.25 2.99 18.60
N ARG A 72 -1.27 2.72 19.47
CA ARG A 72 -1.41 1.86 20.66
C ARG A 72 -1.90 0.45 20.31
N ALA A 73 -1.58 -0.06 19.12
CA ALA A 73 -1.91 -1.44 18.73
C ALA A 73 -1.39 -2.48 19.74
N SER A 74 -0.21 -2.25 20.31
CA SER A 74 0.38 -3.10 21.37
C SER A 74 -0.43 -3.13 22.67
N GLU A 75 -1.35 -2.18 22.88
CA GLU A 75 -2.26 -2.16 24.03
C GLU A 75 -3.63 -2.74 23.68
N ARG A 76 -4.03 -2.68 22.40
CA ARG A 76 -5.30 -3.25 21.91
C ARG A 76 -5.19 -4.77 21.72
N PHE A 77 -4.01 -5.26 21.35
CA PHE A 77 -3.78 -6.68 21.05
C PHE A 77 -2.75 -7.28 22.01
N PRO A 78 -3.06 -8.42 22.67
CA PRO A 78 -2.09 -9.09 23.53
C PRO A 78 -0.91 -9.61 22.71
N HIS A 79 0.27 -9.61 23.32
CA HIS A 79 1.44 -10.23 22.70
C HIS A 79 1.21 -11.72 22.49
N PRO A 80 1.52 -12.27 21.29
CA PRO A 80 1.43 -13.69 21.07
C PRO A 80 2.47 -14.43 21.93
N PRO A 81 2.21 -15.69 22.30
CA PRO A 81 3.23 -16.55 22.90
C PRO A 81 4.48 -16.62 22.01
N LEU A 82 5.67 -16.61 22.62
CA LEU A 82 6.94 -16.66 21.89
C LEU A 82 7.05 -17.89 20.96
N SER A 83 6.42 -19.01 21.34
CA SER A 83 6.35 -20.23 20.52
C SER A 83 5.63 -20.04 19.18
N ASP A 84 4.69 -19.09 19.13
CA ASP A 84 3.79 -18.90 17.99
C ASP A 84 4.35 -17.84 17.03
N VAL A 85 5.28 -17.01 17.48
CA VAL A 85 5.89 -15.91 16.71
C VAL A 85 6.42 -16.37 15.35
N PRO A 86 7.18 -17.47 15.21
CA PRO A 86 7.66 -17.92 13.89
C PRO A 86 6.54 -18.32 12.95
N LYS A 87 5.49 -18.97 13.47
CA LYS A 87 4.32 -19.37 12.68
C LYS A 87 3.55 -18.13 12.21
N ILE A 88 3.29 -17.19 13.10
CA ILE A 88 2.60 -15.92 12.80
C ILE A 88 3.39 -15.12 11.76
N ALA A 89 4.71 -15.05 11.91
CA ALA A 89 5.59 -14.37 10.95
C ALA A 89 5.52 -15.01 9.56
N GLN A 90 5.51 -16.35 9.48
CA GLN A 90 5.38 -17.06 8.22
C GLN A 90 4.01 -16.83 7.56
N GLU A 91 2.92 -16.88 8.34
CA GLU A 91 1.56 -16.60 7.88
C GLU A 91 1.44 -15.14 7.38
N THR A 92 2.07 -14.19 8.08
CA THR A 92 2.08 -12.77 7.72
C THR A 92 2.78 -12.54 6.38
N ILE A 93 3.97 -13.13 6.16
CA ILE A 93 4.66 -13.05 4.86
C ILE A 93 3.80 -13.66 3.75
N ASN A 94 3.19 -14.82 3.99
CA ASN A 94 2.35 -15.49 2.99
C ASN A 94 1.16 -14.59 2.61
N ALA A 95 0.47 -14.01 3.60
CA ALA A 95 -0.63 -13.08 3.39
C ALA A 95 -0.18 -11.85 2.60
N TYR A 96 0.95 -11.24 2.98
CA TYR A 96 1.53 -10.09 2.28
C TYR A 96 1.78 -10.39 0.79
N GLN A 97 2.37 -11.55 0.48
CA GLN A 97 2.62 -11.97 -0.90
C GLN A 97 1.32 -12.25 -1.68
N ILE A 98 0.32 -12.85 -1.04
CA ILE A 98 -0.99 -13.10 -1.64
C ILE A 98 -1.66 -11.78 -2.02
N VAL A 99 -1.70 -10.81 -1.09
CA VAL A 99 -2.27 -9.48 -1.34
C VAL A 99 -1.53 -8.77 -2.47
N ARG A 100 -0.20 -8.74 -2.45
CA ARG A 100 0.61 -8.12 -3.51
C ARG A 100 0.37 -8.78 -4.88
N LYS A 101 0.28 -10.12 -4.95
CA LYS A 101 -0.07 -10.84 -6.18
C LYS A 101 -1.50 -10.55 -6.64
N GLY A 102 -2.46 -10.50 -5.71
CA GLY A 102 -3.86 -10.18 -5.97
C GLY A 102 -4.05 -8.78 -6.55
N VAL A 103 -3.48 -7.76 -5.90
CA VAL A 103 -3.49 -6.38 -6.37
C VAL A 103 -2.87 -6.28 -7.76
N ARG A 104 -1.72 -6.92 -8.01
CA ARG A 104 -1.10 -6.94 -9.35
C ARG A 104 -2.04 -7.53 -10.41
N LYS A 105 -2.83 -8.56 -10.08
CA LYS A 105 -3.82 -9.13 -11.01
C LYS A 105 -4.98 -8.17 -11.24
N LEU A 106 -5.49 -7.51 -10.19
CA LEU A 106 -6.57 -6.54 -10.31
C LEU A 106 -6.16 -5.34 -11.18
N MET A 107 -4.94 -4.82 -10.99
CA MET A 107 -4.40 -3.71 -11.79
C MET A 107 -4.18 -4.04 -13.28
N LYS A 108 -4.16 -5.33 -13.66
CA LYS A 108 -4.18 -5.73 -15.08
C LYS A 108 -5.56 -5.54 -15.73
N LYS A 109 -6.63 -5.56 -14.93
CA LYS A 109 -8.02 -5.44 -15.39
C LYS A 109 -8.57 -4.03 -15.19
N TYR A 110 -8.27 -3.41 -14.06
CA TYR A 110 -8.75 -2.09 -13.67
C TYR A 110 -7.60 -1.09 -13.73
N THR A 111 -7.82 0.04 -14.41
CA THR A 111 -6.82 1.11 -14.48
C THR A 111 -6.71 1.79 -13.12
N VAL A 112 -5.48 2.06 -12.70
CA VAL A 112 -5.20 2.82 -11.47
C VAL A 112 -4.26 3.95 -11.84
N LYS A 113 -4.57 5.15 -11.38
CA LYS A 113 -3.75 6.35 -11.54
C LYS A 113 -3.16 6.76 -10.21
N ALA A 114 -1.90 7.15 -10.20
CA ALA A 114 -1.26 7.74 -9.03
C ALA A 114 -0.81 9.16 -9.35
N CYS A 115 -0.76 10.03 -8.35
CA CYS A 115 -0.18 11.35 -8.49
C CYS A 115 1.34 11.25 -8.39
N GLY A 116 2.08 11.76 -9.36
CA GLY A 116 3.56 11.79 -9.32
C GLY A 116 4.17 12.72 -8.25
N TYR A 117 3.34 13.45 -7.49
CA TYR A 117 3.80 14.43 -6.50
C TYR A 117 3.37 14.11 -5.05
N CYS A 118 2.23 13.45 -4.86
CA CYS A 118 1.68 13.12 -3.54
C CYS A 118 1.20 11.68 -3.52
N SER A 119 0.88 11.13 -2.35
CA SER A 119 0.41 9.75 -2.17
C SER A 119 -1.04 9.51 -2.63
N GLU A 120 -1.60 10.36 -3.50
CA GLU A 120 -2.98 10.20 -3.96
C GLU A 120 -3.05 9.12 -5.04
N VAL A 121 -4.01 8.21 -4.88
CA VAL A 121 -4.30 7.14 -5.83
C VAL A 121 -5.77 7.19 -6.22
N HIS A 122 -6.05 7.00 -7.49
CA HIS A 122 -7.38 6.93 -8.07
C HIS A 122 -7.56 5.62 -8.82
N VAL A 123 -8.57 4.83 -8.48
CA VAL A 123 -8.91 3.61 -9.21
C VAL A 123 -9.92 3.96 -10.29
N GLY A 124 -9.45 4.04 -11.53
CA GLY A 124 -10.23 4.39 -12.69
C GLY A 124 -9.36 4.77 -13.89
N PRO A 125 -9.96 4.86 -15.08
CA PRO A 125 -9.22 5.17 -16.31
C PRO A 125 -8.62 6.58 -16.32
N TRP A 126 -9.18 7.52 -15.55
CA TRP A 126 -8.77 8.91 -15.48
C TRP A 126 -8.78 9.37 -14.04
N GLY A 127 -7.68 9.98 -13.58
CA GLY A 127 -7.65 10.57 -12.25
C GLY A 127 -8.67 11.71 -12.09
N HIS A 128 -9.06 11.98 -10.85
CA HIS A 128 -10.06 13.01 -10.54
C HIS A 128 -9.55 14.44 -10.80
N ASN A 129 -10.49 15.39 -10.90
CA ASN A 129 -10.20 16.81 -11.10
C ASN A 129 -10.12 17.63 -9.79
N ALA A 130 -10.34 17.00 -8.62
CA ALA A 130 -10.24 17.71 -7.34
C ALA A 130 -8.84 18.32 -7.14
N LYS A 131 -8.80 19.58 -6.71
CA LYS A 131 -7.58 20.38 -6.55
C LYS A 131 -7.02 20.28 -5.13
N LEU A 132 -6.64 19.08 -4.72
CA LEU A 132 -6.28 18.77 -3.33
C LEU A 132 -4.83 18.30 -3.17
N CYS A 133 -4.03 18.38 -4.23
CA CYS A 133 -2.63 18.03 -4.16
C CYS A 133 -1.91 19.04 -3.25
N GLY A 134 -1.50 18.59 -2.06
CA GLY A 134 -0.76 19.42 -1.09
C GLY A 134 0.76 19.42 -1.28
N SER A 135 1.28 18.71 -2.27
CA SER A 135 2.73 18.52 -2.44
C SER A 135 3.47 19.80 -2.85
N PHE A 136 4.80 19.75 -2.84
CA PHE A 136 5.68 20.88 -3.15
C PHE A 136 5.30 21.56 -4.48
N LYS A 137 5.28 22.90 -4.46
CA LYS A 137 4.86 23.75 -5.59
C LYS A 137 3.43 23.49 -6.12
N HIS A 138 2.51 22.96 -5.31
CA HIS A 138 1.12 22.76 -5.75
C HIS A 138 0.41 24.06 -6.15
N GLN A 139 0.77 25.21 -5.55
CA GLN A 139 0.22 26.53 -5.92
C GLN A 139 0.42 26.85 -7.40
N TRP A 140 1.60 26.51 -7.95
CA TRP A 140 1.92 26.67 -9.39
C TRP A 140 1.10 25.76 -10.30
N ARG A 141 0.55 24.67 -9.75
CA ARG A 141 -0.31 23.71 -10.45
C ARG A 141 -1.78 23.89 -10.07
N ASP A 142 -2.13 24.95 -9.34
CA ASP A 142 -3.50 25.23 -8.91
C ASP A 142 -4.09 24.02 -8.14
N GLY A 143 -3.28 23.40 -7.27
CA GLY A 143 -3.68 22.23 -6.47
C GLY A 143 -3.95 20.95 -7.25
N LYS A 144 -3.71 20.91 -8.57
CA LYS A 144 -4.00 19.75 -9.42
C LYS A 144 -3.00 18.61 -9.23
N HIS A 145 -3.49 17.39 -9.39
CA HIS A 145 -2.68 16.18 -9.39
C HIS A 145 -2.02 15.95 -10.76
N GLY A 146 -0.78 15.44 -10.74
CA GLY A 146 -0.06 15.00 -11.92
C GLY A 146 -0.27 13.50 -12.11
N TRP A 147 -1.38 13.12 -12.74
CA TRP A 147 -1.77 11.71 -12.88
C TRP A 147 -0.87 10.94 -13.84
N GLN A 148 -0.40 9.78 -13.39
CA GLN A 148 0.32 8.79 -14.18
C GLN A 148 -0.26 7.40 -13.92
N ASP A 149 0.07 6.41 -14.75
CA ASP A 149 -0.28 5.01 -14.46
C ASP A 149 0.40 4.57 -13.16
N ALA A 150 -0.39 4.02 -12.23
CA ALA A 150 0.14 3.53 -10.97
C ALA A 150 0.86 2.20 -11.17
N THR A 151 1.96 2.03 -10.46
CA THR A 151 2.56 0.71 -10.22
C THR A 151 2.00 0.15 -8.91
N ILE A 152 2.35 -1.10 -8.62
CA ILE A 152 1.93 -1.72 -7.36
C ILE A 152 2.49 -1.00 -6.14
N ASP A 153 3.60 -0.28 -6.27
CA ASP A 153 4.24 0.39 -5.14
C ASP A 153 3.56 1.73 -4.80
N GLU A 154 2.72 2.30 -5.67
CA GLU A 154 1.83 3.40 -5.28
C GLU A 154 0.57 2.91 -4.56
N VAL A 155 0.10 1.69 -4.85
CA VAL A 155 -1.07 1.07 -4.21
C VAL A 155 -0.70 0.42 -2.88
N LEU A 156 0.46 -0.22 -2.81
CA LEU A 156 1.02 -0.92 -1.65
C LEU A 156 2.48 -0.45 -1.43
N PRO A 157 2.68 0.78 -0.91
CA PRO A 157 4.01 1.36 -0.76
C PRO A 157 4.89 0.53 0.18
N PRO A 158 6.02 0.00 -0.31
CA PRO A 158 6.97 -0.71 0.54
C PRO A 158 7.80 0.28 1.36
N ASN A 159 7.91 0.04 2.66
CA ASN A 159 8.91 0.70 3.50
C ASN A 159 10.19 -0.15 3.49
N TYR A 160 11.23 0.25 2.76
CA TYR A 160 12.47 -0.52 2.69
C TYR A 160 13.39 -0.22 3.87
N VAL A 161 13.86 -1.28 4.52
CA VAL A 161 14.83 -1.24 5.61
C VAL A 161 16.09 -2.02 5.22
N TRP A 162 17.16 -1.80 5.96
CA TRP A 162 18.38 -2.59 5.81
C TRP A 162 18.19 -3.97 6.42
N HIS A 163 18.70 -4.99 5.73
CA HIS A 163 18.69 -6.35 6.21
C HIS A 163 19.78 -6.53 7.28
N VAL A 164 19.40 -7.04 8.45
CA VAL A 164 20.31 -7.38 9.55
C VAL A 164 20.46 -8.89 9.62
N ARG A 165 21.67 -9.41 9.36
CA ARG A 165 21.94 -10.86 9.33
C ARG A 165 21.90 -11.51 10.71
N ASP A 166 22.46 -10.82 11.69
CA ASP A 166 22.52 -11.25 13.08
C ASP A 166 22.05 -10.10 13.96
N THR A 167 20.92 -10.28 14.63
CA THR A 167 20.35 -9.29 15.55
C THR A 167 21.15 -9.14 16.83
N ASN A 168 22.01 -10.12 17.16
CA ASN A 168 22.93 -10.07 18.29
C ASN A 168 24.34 -9.58 17.88
N GLY A 169 24.55 -9.36 16.58
CA GLY A 169 25.81 -8.89 16.02
C GLY A 169 26.01 -7.38 16.19
N PRO A 170 27.11 -6.85 15.63
CA PRO A 170 27.36 -5.41 15.64
C PRO A 170 26.25 -4.65 14.89
N PRO A 171 25.91 -3.43 15.32
CA PRO A 171 24.91 -2.62 14.66
C PRO A 171 25.36 -2.22 13.24
N ILE A 172 24.39 -1.91 12.39
CA ILE A 172 24.65 -1.43 11.02
C ILE A 172 25.51 -0.16 11.06
N MET A 173 26.69 -0.23 10.46
CA MET A 173 27.61 0.89 10.34
C MET A 173 27.40 1.68 9.04
N ALA A 174 27.32 3.01 9.12
CA ALA A 174 27.13 3.87 7.95
C ALA A 174 28.24 3.69 6.88
N ALA A 175 29.48 3.45 7.29
CA ALA A 175 30.61 3.20 6.40
C ALA A 175 30.42 1.94 5.52
N LEU A 176 29.70 0.95 6.03
CA LEU A 176 29.46 -0.33 5.37
C LEU A 176 28.12 -0.40 4.62
N LYS A 177 27.43 0.74 4.48
CA LYS A 177 26.12 0.87 3.80
C LYS A 177 26.06 0.18 2.43
N ARG A 178 27.18 0.16 1.70
CA ARG A 178 27.28 -0.44 0.36
C ARG A 178 27.24 -1.98 0.37
N TYR A 179 27.47 -2.63 1.52
CA TYR A 179 27.52 -4.08 1.67
C TYR A 179 26.18 -4.66 2.14
N TYR A 180 25.40 -3.89 2.90
CA TYR A 180 24.10 -4.36 3.39
C TYR A 180 23.06 -4.51 2.28
N GLY A 181 22.24 -5.55 2.40
CA GLY A 181 21.03 -5.73 1.63
C GLY A 181 19.86 -4.89 2.15
N LYS A 182 18.77 -4.88 1.39
CA LYS A 182 17.52 -4.22 1.79
C LYS A 182 16.34 -5.15 1.54
N ALA A 183 15.30 -4.98 2.34
CA ALA A 183 14.02 -5.64 2.16
C ALA A 183 12.87 -4.74 2.64
N PRO A 184 11.62 -4.98 2.21
CA PRO A 184 10.47 -4.34 2.83
C PRO A 184 10.41 -4.66 4.33
N ALA A 185 10.01 -3.70 5.16
CA ALA A 185 9.98 -3.82 6.62
C ALA A 185 9.16 -5.02 7.10
N VAL A 186 8.02 -5.30 6.45
CA VAL A 186 7.20 -6.47 6.74
C VAL A 186 7.96 -7.78 6.50
N VAL A 187 8.81 -7.84 5.47
CA VAL A 187 9.63 -9.01 5.16
C VAL A 187 10.75 -9.13 6.19
N GLU A 188 11.47 -8.04 6.48
CA GLU A 188 12.57 -8.04 7.44
C GLU A 188 12.11 -8.45 8.86
N VAL A 189 11.04 -7.84 9.37
CA VAL A 189 10.49 -8.15 10.70
C VAL A 189 10.07 -9.62 10.79
N CYS A 190 9.39 -10.14 9.78
CA CYS A 190 8.96 -11.53 9.80
C CYS A 190 10.12 -12.51 9.66
N VAL A 191 11.14 -12.19 8.85
CA VAL A 191 12.36 -13.02 8.72
C VAL A 191 13.11 -13.07 10.04
N GLN A 192 13.29 -11.93 10.71
CA GLN A 192 13.91 -11.88 12.05
C GLN A 192 13.08 -12.67 13.09
N ALA A 193 11.76 -12.71 12.93
CA ALA A 193 10.86 -13.50 13.75
C ALA A 193 10.85 -15.01 13.42
N GLY A 194 11.67 -15.47 12.47
CA GLY A 194 11.85 -16.88 12.13
C GLY A 194 11.11 -17.35 10.87
N ALA A 195 10.50 -16.45 10.10
CA ALA A 195 9.93 -16.79 8.81
C ALA A 195 11.01 -17.07 7.76
N ARG A 196 10.69 -17.93 6.79
CA ARG A 196 11.58 -18.18 5.65
C ARG A 196 11.65 -16.96 4.74
N ILE A 197 12.86 -16.64 4.29
CA ILE A 197 13.09 -15.57 3.32
C ILE A 197 12.44 -15.94 1.99
N PRO A 198 11.51 -15.13 1.45
CA PRO A 198 10.93 -15.42 0.15
C PRO A 198 11.94 -15.23 -0.99
N ASP A 199 11.87 -16.08 -2.01
CA ASP A 199 12.81 -16.09 -3.13
C ASP A 199 12.89 -14.75 -3.87
N GLU A 200 11.78 -14.02 -3.96
CA GLU A 200 11.73 -12.71 -4.62
C GLU A 200 12.54 -11.62 -3.89
N TYR A 201 12.77 -11.77 -2.59
CA TYR A 201 13.52 -10.81 -1.76
C TYR A 201 14.93 -11.27 -1.44
N ARG A 202 15.23 -12.57 -1.60
CA ARG A 202 16.55 -13.15 -1.32
C ARG A 202 17.72 -12.41 -2.02
N PRO A 203 17.62 -12.03 -3.31
CA PRO A 203 18.69 -11.26 -3.97
C PRO A 203 18.84 -9.83 -3.41
N MET A 204 17.75 -9.22 -2.93
CA MET A 204 17.79 -7.85 -2.38
C MET A 204 18.45 -7.82 -1.01
N MET A 205 18.34 -8.90 -0.24
CA MET A 205 18.95 -9.07 1.08
C MET A 205 20.47 -9.33 1.03
N ARG A 206 21.05 -9.58 -0.15
CA ARG A 206 22.51 -9.72 -0.37
C ARG A 206 23.16 -10.70 0.59
N LEU A 207 22.58 -11.89 0.75
CA LEU A 207 23.05 -12.91 1.70
C LEU A 207 24.43 -13.51 1.33
N ASP A 208 24.86 -13.29 0.10
CA ASP A 208 26.08 -13.79 -0.54
C ASP A 208 27.29 -12.84 -0.44
N ILE A 209 27.09 -11.61 0.07
CA ILE A 209 28.17 -10.62 0.20
C ILE A 209 28.90 -10.78 1.54
N VAL A 210 30.22 -10.85 1.56
CA VAL A 210 30.98 -10.79 2.83
C VAL A 210 31.00 -9.34 3.33
N ILE A 211 30.65 -9.12 4.59
CA ILE A 211 30.72 -7.80 5.23
C ILE A 211 32.12 -7.69 5.84
N PRO A 212 32.93 -6.68 5.47
CA PRO A 212 34.26 -6.50 6.03
C PRO A 212 34.18 -6.23 7.54
N ASP A 213 35.15 -6.74 8.28
CA ASP A 213 35.30 -6.42 9.70
C ASP A 213 35.78 -4.97 9.89
N SER A 214 35.63 -4.43 11.10
CA SER A 214 35.98 -3.04 11.42
C SER A 214 37.43 -2.69 11.06
N ASP A 215 38.34 -3.66 11.19
CA ASP A 215 39.78 -3.48 10.97
C ASP A 215 40.13 -3.46 9.47
N GLU A 216 39.37 -4.20 8.65
CA GLU A 216 39.51 -4.21 7.18
C GLU A 216 38.87 -2.98 6.53
N THR A 217 37.96 -2.32 7.23
CA THR A 217 37.22 -1.16 6.73
C THR A 217 38.13 0.03 6.41
N GLY A 218 39.27 0.16 7.11
CA GLY A 218 40.27 1.21 6.85
C GLY A 218 41.10 1.00 5.57
N MET A 219 41.08 -0.21 4.99
CA MET A 219 41.87 -0.56 3.80
C MET A 219 41.08 -0.44 2.49
N ILE A 220 39.77 -0.16 2.56
CA ILE A 220 38.84 -0.15 1.41
C ILE A 220 38.38 1.29 1.06
N ALA A 221 39.09 2.31 1.56
CA ALA A 221 38.81 3.73 1.33
C ALA A 221 39.37 4.22 -0.01
#